data_AF-A0A9P5XQD8-F1
#
_entry.id   AF-A0A9P5XQD8-F1
#
_cell.length_a   1.000
_cell.length_b   1.000
_cell.length_c   1.000
_cell.angle_alpha   90.00
_cell.angle_beta   90.00
_cell.angle_gamma   90.00
#
_symmetry.space_group_name_H-M   'P 1'
#
loop_
_entity.id
_entity.type
_entity.pdbx_description
1 polymer ?
#
loop_
_entity_poly.entity_id
_entity_poly.type
_entity_poly.pdbx_seq_one_letter_code
_entity_poly.pdbx_strand_id
1 'polypeptide(L)'
;NLAIRLPKGPQTNQRAELAAILITLEKNQKDNLEIRSDSRTSIEGITKHLETWEDKDWLGVKNQQEWKKIAYLLRIRDGTTGFKWIKAHNGEEGNEKADEMANEGAQKNEETDIDYEVPKNFQTNGARLQKLTQADAYGLTKREKERTPGGNSRFTEMHIEDAKDEIERVTGKRPTKETIWKGLKDPISNKINDFIWKLIHNRVSCGEYFKNMTGWEEKQFCPCGEKETPQHLLLFCGKAEIKEVWNEVELIWTQITKEKWNNPTMGIIRGIGAI
;
A
#
# COMPACT_ATOMS: atom_id res chain seq x y z
N ASN A 1 -36.61 -6.59 -14.69
CA ASN A 1 -35.91 -6.04 -13.51
C ASN A 1 -35.40 -7.19 -12.67
N LEU A 2 -34.19 -7.06 -12.12
CA LEU A 2 -33.51 -8.12 -11.37
C LEU A 2 -32.79 -7.48 -10.18
N ALA A 3 -33.04 -8.00 -8.98
CA ALA A 3 -32.34 -7.63 -7.75
C ALA A 3 -31.51 -8.82 -7.26
N ILE A 4 -30.21 -8.64 -7.01
CA ILE A 4 -29.28 -9.70 -6.62
C ILE A 4 -28.40 -9.27 -5.45
N ARG A 5 -27.93 -10.25 -4.67
CA ARG A 5 -26.85 -10.04 -3.70
C ARG A 5 -25.53 -10.50 -4.33
N LEU A 6 -24.50 -9.66 -4.29
CA LEU A 6 -23.20 -10.02 -4.89
C LEU A 6 -22.58 -11.20 -4.14
N PRO A 7 -21.94 -12.13 -4.87
CA PRO A 7 -21.21 -13.22 -4.24
C PRO A 7 -19.93 -12.69 -3.61
N LYS A 8 -19.55 -13.28 -2.46
CA LYS A 8 -18.21 -13.23 -1.83
C LYS A 8 -17.52 -11.85 -1.79
N GLY A 9 -17.19 -11.39 -0.59
CA GLY A 9 -16.43 -10.15 -0.38
C GLY A 9 -17.30 -8.92 -0.17
N PRO A 10 -16.73 -7.71 -0.23
CA PRO A 10 -17.42 -6.50 0.23
C PRO A 10 -18.55 -6.07 -0.72
N GLN A 11 -19.71 -5.76 -0.16
CA GLN A 11 -20.86 -5.17 -0.86
C GLN A 11 -20.58 -3.68 -1.08
N THR A 12 -19.84 -3.35 -2.14
CA THR A 12 -19.49 -1.97 -2.49
C THR A 12 -20.29 -1.51 -3.70
N ASN A 13 -20.63 -0.22 -3.75
CA ASN A 13 -21.36 0.37 -4.89
C ASN A 13 -20.68 0.03 -6.21
N GLN A 14 -19.36 0.22 -6.32
CA GLN A 14 -18.65 -0.06 -7.57
C GLN A 14 -18.76 -1.53 -8.01
N ARG A 15 -18.69 -2.50 -7.09
CA ARG A 15 -18.86 -3.91 -7.45
C ARG A 15 -20.29 -4.20 -7.89
N ALA A 16 -21.28 -3.58 -7.26
CA ALA A 16 -22.69 -3.74 -7.62
C ALA A 16 -22.96 -3.22 -9.04
N GLU A 17 -22.45 -2.02 -9.36
CA GLU A 17 -22.55 -1.43 -10.70
C GLU A 17 -21.93 -2.34 -11.78
N LEU A 18 -20.71 -2.85 -11.53
CA LEU A 18 -20.03 -3.73 -12.48
C LEU A 18 -20.76 -5.05 -12.66
N ALA A 19 -21.30 -5.63 -11.58
CA ALA A 19 -22.10 -6.85 -11.67
C ALA A 19 -23.40 -6.64 -12.46
N ALA A 20 -24.07 -5.50 -12.29
CA ALA A 20 -25.27 -5.17 -13.05
C ALA A 20 -24.96 -5.06 -14.56
N ILE A 21 -23.85 -4.42 -14.93
CA ILE A 21 -23.39 -4.35 -16.32
C ILE A 21 -23.07 -5.75 -16.85
N LEU A 22 -22.30 -6.55 -16.10
CA LEU A 22 -21.91 -7.90 -16.48
C LEU A 22 -23.14 -8.78 -16.78
N ILE A 23 -24.09 -8.84 -15.86
CA ILE A 23 -25.31 -9.66 -16.03
C ILE A 23 -26.15 -9.17 -17.20
N THR A 24 -26.21 -7.86 -17.41
CA THR A 24 -26.92 -7.29 -18.56
C THR A 24 -26.28 -7.75 -19.88
N LEU A 25 -24.95 -7.77 -19.95
CA LEU A 25 -24.22 -8.24 -21.12
C LEU A 25 -24.36 -9.74 -21.35
N GLU A 26 -24.35 -10.56 -20.28
CA GLU A 26 -24.51 -12.01 -20.38
C GLU A 26 -25.90 -12.41 -20.89
N LYS A 27 -26.95 -11.72 -20.42
CA LYS A 27 -28.33 -12.02 -20.79
C LYS A 27 -28.69 -11.61 -22.21
N ASN A 28 -28.00 -10.62 -22.78
CA ASN A 28 -28.37 -10.00 -24.05
C ASN A 28 -27.21 -10.09 -25.04
N GLN A 29 -26.91 -11.28 -25.55
CA GLN A 29 -25.75 -11.49 -26.43
C GLN A 29 -25.95 -11.00 -27.88
N LYS A 30 -27.19 -10.86 -28.33
CA LYS A 30 -27.50 -10.55 -29.74
C LYS A 30 -28.11 -9.17 -29.96
N ASP A 31 -28.79 -8.64 -28.96
CA ASP A 31 -29.56 -7.40 -29.09
C ASP A 31 -28.67 -6.15 -29.03
N ASN A 32 -29.06 -5.08 -29.70
CA ASN A 32 -28.41 -3.79 -29.48
C ASN A 32 -28.79 -3.26 -28.09
N LEU A 33 -27.79 -2.83 -27.32
CA LEU A 33 -27.97 -2.36 -25.95
C LEU A 33 -27.56 -0.90 -25.82
N GLU A 34 -28.33 -0.14 -25.04
CA GLU A 34 -27.90 1.14 -24.49
C GLU A 34 -27.92 1.03 -22.97
N ILE A 35 -26.73 0.94 -22.36
CA ILE A 35 -26.58 0.86 -20.90
C ILE A 35 -26.45 2.27 -20.35
N ARG A 36 -27.42 2.66 -19.52
CA ARG A 36 -27.43 3.92 -18.78
C ARG A 36 -27.10 3.66 -17.32
N SER A 37 -26.15 4.40 -16.77
CA SER A 37 -25.77 4.31 -15.35
C SER A 37 -25.35 5.68 -14.85
N ASP A 38 -25.65 5.97 -13.59
CA ASP A 38 -25.18 7.16 -12.88
C ASP A 38 -23.74 7.01 -12.37
N SER A 39 -23.21 5.78 -12.42
CA SER A 39 -21.84 5.41 -12.05
C SER A 39 -20.85 5.89 -13.11
N ARG A 40 -20.44 7.15 -12.98
CA ARG A 40 -19.42 7.76 -13.84
C ARG A 40 -18.14 6.92 -13.92
N THR A 41 -17.71 6.35 -12.80
CA THR A 41 -16.50 5.51 -12.73
C THR A 41 -16.65 4.23 -13.56
N SER A 42 -17.83 3.61 -13.57
CA SER A 42 -18.12 2.42 -14.37
C SER A 42 -18.10 2.76 -15.86
N ILE A 43 -18.81 3.83 -16.26
CA ILE A 43 -18.88 4.29 -17.65
C ILE A 43 -17.50 4.72 -18.16
N GLU A 44 -16.77 5.57 -17.44
CA GLU A 44 -15.42 5.99 -17.85
C GLU A 44 -14.42 4.84 -17.83
N GLY A 45 -14.59 3.87 -16.92
CA GLY A 45 -13.78 2.65 -16.89
C GLY A 45 -13.88 1.84 -18.18
N ILE A 46 -15.10 1.53 -18.63
CA ILE A 46 -15.33 0.82 -19.91
C ILE A 46 -14.91 1.66 -21.11
N THR A 47 -15.29 2.95 -21.16
CA THR A 47 -15.18 3.75 -22.38
C THR A 47 -13.82 4.43 -22.58
N LYS A 48 -13.07 4.69 -21.51
CA LYS A 48 -11.80 5.45 -21.57
C LYS A 48 -10.60 4.68 -21.06
N HIS A 49 -10.78 3.80 -20.08
CA HIS A 49 -9.64 3.23 -19.34
C HIS A 49 -9.33 1.78 -19.69
N LEU A 50 -10.30 1.04 -20.24
CA LEU A 50 -10.18 -0.39 -20.50
C LEU A 50 -8.91 -0.77 -21.25
N GLU A 51 -8.62 -0.10 -22.36
CA GLU A 51 -7.42 -0.35 -23.17
C GLU A 51 -6.13 -0.09 -22.37
N THR A 52 -6.07 1.02 -21.61
CA THR A 52 -4.89 1.35 -20.80
C THR A 52 -4.69 0.35 -19.66
N TRP A 53 -5.77 -0.15 -19.08
CA TRP A 53 -5.71 -1.17 -18.05
C TRP A 53 -5.20 -2.49 -18.59
N GLU A 54 -5.67 -2.93 -19.76
CA GLU A 54 -5.16 -4.12 -20.42
C GLU A 54 -3.69 -3.98 -20.81
N ASP A 55 -3.30 -2.83 -21.35
CA ASP A 55 -1.91 -2.53 -21.70
C ASP A 55 -0.96 -2.61 -20.50
N LYS A 56 -1.47 -2.39 -19.29
CA LYS A 56 -0.71 -2.45 -18.03
C LYS A 56 -0.92 -3.75 -17.25
N ASP A 57 -1.48 -4.77 -17.88
CA ASP A 57 -1.88 -6.03 -17.22
C ASP A 57 -2.65 -5.78 -15.92
N TRP A 58 -3.53 -4.78 -15.98
CA TRP A 58 -4.43 -4.37 -14.91
C TRP A 58 -3.71 -4.03 -13.60
N LEU A 59 -2.45 -3.59 -13.67
CA LEU A 59 -1.66 -3.22 -12.52
C LEU A 59 -2.37 -2.15 -11.68
N GLY A 60 -2.66 -2.46 -10.42
CA GLY A 60 -3.28 -1.53 -9.47
C GLY A 60 -4.76 -1.24 -9.71
N VAL A 61 -5.42 -1.96 -10.63
CA VAL A 61 -6.84 -1.80 -10.92
C VAL A 61 -7.68 -2.55 -9.88
N LYS A 62 -8.61 -1.86 -9.22
CA LYS A 62 -9.58 -2.47 -8.31
C LYS A 62 -10.65 -3.21 -9.10
N ASN A 63 -11.19 -4.29 -8.53
CA ASN A 63 -12.24 -5.12 -9.15
C ASN A 63 -11.83 -5.64 -10.54
N GLN A 64 -10.54 -6.00 -10.68
CA GLN A 64 -9.92 -6.40 -11.94
C GLN A 64 -10.66 -7.57 -12.60
N GLN A 65 -11.19 -8.52 -11.82
CA GLN A 65 -11.88 -9.70 -12.35
C GLN A 65 -13.18 -9.32 -13.06
N GLU A 66 -13.98 -8.45 -12.42
CA GLU A 66 -15.21 -7.92 -12.99
C GLU A 66 -14.95 -7.18 -14.31
N TRP A 67 -13.93 -6.31 -14.34
CA TRP A 67 -13.57 -5.59 -15.57
C TRP A 67 -13.08 -6.52 -16.68
N LYS A 68 -12.26 -7.53 -16.36
CA LYS A 68 -11.79 -8.52 -17.34
C LYS A 68 -12.97 -9.27 -17.97
N LYS A 69 -13.95 -9.68 -17.16
CA LYS A 69 -15.16 -10.36 -17.65
C LYS A 69 -16.01 -9.42 -18.52
N ILE A 70 -16.22 -8.18 -18.10
CA ILE A 70 -16.95 -7.17 -18.90
C ILE A 70 -16.25 -6.94 -20.25
N ALA A 71 -14.92 -6.77 -20.26
CA ALA A 71 -14.14 -6.60 -21.48
C ALA A 71 -14.30 -7.79 -22.44
N TYR A 72 -14.26 -9.01 -21.88
CA TYR A 72 -14.51 -10.23 -22.64
C TYR A 72 -15.92 -10.25 -23.23
N LEU A 73 -16.95 -10.04 -22.42
CA LEU A 73 -18.35 -10.06 -22.85
C LEU A 73 -18.64 -9.03 -23.94
N LEU A 74 -18.08 -7.82 -23.81
CA LEU A 74 -18.23 -6.78 -24.83
C LEU A 74 -17.60 -7.16 -26.18
N ARG A 75 -16.54 -7.97 -26.19
CA ARG A 75 -15.84 -8.38 -27.42
C ARG A 75 -16.49 -9.55 -28.13
N ILE A 76 -17.12 -10.45 -27.39
CA ILE A 76 -17.75 -11.65 -27.97
C ILE A 76 -19.20 -11.45 -28.38
N ARG A 77 -19.80 -10.32 -27.98
CA ARG A 77 -21.21 -10.02 -28.26
C ARG A 77 -21.41 -9.67 -29.73
N ASP A 78 -22.53 -10.12 -30.30
CA ASP A 78 -22.91 -9.80 -31.68
C ASP A 78 -23.56 -8.41 -31.79
N GLY A 79 -24.32 -8.02 -30.75
CA GLY A 79 -25.01 -6.74 -30.72
C GLY A 79 -24.10 -5.56 -30.37
N THR A 80 -24.45 -4.37 -30.83
CA THR A 80 -23.74 -3.13 -30.45
C THR A 80 -24.11 -2.71 -29.04
N THR A 81 -23.14 -2.21 -28.27
CA THR A 81 -23.37 -1.69 -26.91
C THR A 81 -23.01 -0.22 -26.82
N GLY A 82 -24.01 0.63 -26.59
CA GLY A 82 -23.82 2.03 -26.21
C GLY A 82 -23.77 2.19 -24.69
N PHE A 83 -22.95 3.12 -24.22
CA PHE A 83 -22.88 3.51 -22.82
C PHE A 83 -23.20 4.99 -22.67
N LYS A 84 -24.11 5.33 -21.75
CA LYS A 84 -24.48 6.71 -21.47
C LYS A 84 -24.46 6.96 -19.97
N TRP A 85 -23.65 7.93 -19.57
CA TRP A 85 -23.70 8.44 -18.21
C TRP A 85 -24.94 9.33 -18.04
N ILE A 86 -25.68 9.09 -16.96
CA ILE A 86 -26.83 9.91 -16.56
C ILE A 86 -26.58 10.51 -15.18
N LYS A 87 -27.28 11.60 -14.87
CA LYS A 87 -27.16 12.22 -13.55
C LYS A 87 -28.04 11.45 -12.55
N ALA A 88 -27.47 11.08 -11.41
CA ALA A 88 -28.21 10.46 -10.31
C ALA A 88 -29.41 11.33 -9.87
N HIS A 89 -30.51 10.67 -9.48
CA HIS A 89 -31.72 11.30 -8.92
C HIS A 89 -32.30 12.45 -9.76
N ASN A 90 -32.28 12.31 -11.09
CA ASN A 90 -32.76 13.33 -12.02
C ASN A 90 -34.16 13.02 -12.60
N GLY A 91 -34.96 12.17 -11.96
CA GLY A 91 -36.30 11.81 -12.43
C GLY A 91 -36.33 10.79 -13.57
N GLU A 92 -35.21 10.11 -13.87
CA GLU A 92 -35.21 9.01 -14.85
C GLU A 92 -35.80 7.75 -14.20
N GLU A 93 -37.05 7.43 -14.54
CA GLU A 93 -37.81 6.30 -13.99
C GLU A 93 -37.03 4.97 -14.02
N GLY A 94 -36.24 4.74 -15.08
CA GLY A 94 -35.41 3.55 -15.20
C GLY A 94 -34.27 3.47 -14.17
N ASN A 95 -33.63 4.61 -13.87
CA ASN A 95 -32.58 4.68 -12.85
C ASN A 95 -33.15 4.52 -11.46
N GLU A 96 -34.27 5.17 -11.17
CA GLU A 96 -34.92 5.09 -9.85
C GLU A 96 -35.36 3.66 -9.52
N LYS A 97 -35.91 2.94 -10.51
CA LYS A 97 -36.22 1.52 -10.37
C LYS A 97 -34.97 0.65 -10.20
N ALA A 98 -33.86 1.01 -10.85
CA ALA A 98 -32.60 0.30 -10.68
C ALA A 98 -32.02 0.51 -9.27
N ASP A 99 -32.08 1.72 -8.73
CA ASP A 99 -31.66 2.05 -7.36
C ASP A 99 -32.49 1.28 -6.32
N GLU A 100 -33.81 1.21 -6.51
CA GLU A 100 -34.70 0.41 -5.67
C GLU A 100 -34.34 -1.08 -5.70
N MET A 101 -34.12 -1.64 -6.90
CA MET A 101 -33.73 -3.03 -7.09
C MET A 101 -32.34 -3.35 -6.51
N ALA A 102 -31.40 -2.41 -6.58
CA ALA A 102 -30.08 -2.56 -5.98
C ALA A 102 -30.17 -2.61 -4.45
N ASN A 103 -31.02 -1.76 -3.85
CA ASN A 103 -31.30 -1.78 -2.41
C ASN A 103 -31.97 -3.08 -1.98
N GLU A 104 -32.96 -3.57 -2.73
CA GLU A 104 -33.59 -4.88 -2.47
C GLU A 104 -32.55 -6.01 -2.51
N GLY A 105 -31.69 -6.00 -3.54
CA GLY A 105 -30.62 -6.99 -3.72
C GLY A 105 -29.64 -7.02 -2.54
N ALA A 106 -29.26 -5.85 -2.02
CA ALA A 106 -28.38 -5.73 -0.86
C ALA A 106 -28.99 -6.30 0.44
N GLN A 107 -30.32 -6.39 0.53
CA GLN A 107 -31.04 -6.94 1.70
C GLN A 107 -31.33 -8.44 1.59
N LYS A 108 -31.09 -9.07 0.44
CA LYS A 108 -31.29 -10.53 0.28
C LYS A 108 -30.31 -11.30 1.17
N ASN A 109 -30.72 -12.47 1.66
CA ASN A 109 -29.83 -13.34 2.45
C ASN A 109 -28.95 -14.25 1.59
N GLU A 110 -29.45 -14.63 0.42
CA GLU A 110 -28.78 -15.56 -0.49
C GLU A 110 -27.92 -14.81 -1.50
N GLU A 111 -26.65 -15.21 -1.61
CA GLU A 111 -25.72 -14.71 -2.62
C GLU A 111 -26.05 -15.29 -3.99
N THR A 112 -25.98 -14.44 -5.03
CA THR A 112 -26.12 -14.88 -6.41
C THR A 112 -24.77 -15.28 -6.97
N ASP A 113 -24.65 -16.47 -7.52
CA ASP A 113 -23.41 -16.91 -8.18
C ASP A 113 -23.22 -16.14 -9.50
N ILE A 114 -22.05 -15.52 -9.66
CA ILE A 114 -21.68 -14.75 -10.84
C ILE A 114 -20.32 -15.25 -11.32
N ASP A 115 -20.27 -15.69 -12.58
CA ASP A 115 -19.05 -16.21 -13.18
C ASP A 115 -18.15 -15.08 -13.70
N TYR A 116 -17.09 -14.78 -12.95
CA TYR A 116 -16.06 -13.82 -13.34
C TYR A 116 -14.92 -14.43 -14.18
N GLU A 117 -14.95 -15.73 -14.49
CA GLU A 117 -13.87 -16.37 -15.24
C GLU A 117 -13.89 -15.95 -16.72
N VAL A 118 -12.70 -15.61 -17.22
CA VAL A 118 -12.48 -15.30 -18.63
C VAL A 118 -11.76 -16.49 -19.28
N PRO A 119 -12.20 -16.97 -20.46
CA PRO A 119 -11.51 -18.04 -21.17
C PRO A 119 -10.04 -17.72 -21.42
N LYS A 120 -9.16 -18.73 -21.30
CA LYS A 120 -7.69 -18.56 -21.38
C LYS A 120 -7.22 -17.88 -22.66
N ASN A 121 -7.90 -18.12 -23.78
CA ASN A 121 -7.59 -17.49 -25.08
C ASN A 121 -7.88 -15.98 -25.12
N PHE A 122 -8.69 -15.46 -24.20
CA PHE A 122 -8.97 -14.03 -24.04
C PHE A 122 -8.17 -13.39 -22.90
N GLN A 123 -7.42 -14.17 -22.13
CA GLN A 123 -6.57 -13.64 -21.08
C GLN A 123 -5.31 -13.04 -21.71
N THR A 124 -5.07 -11.75 -21.46
CA THR A 124 -3.81 -11.10 -21.82
C THR A 124 -2.69 -11.61 -20.91
N ASN A 125 -1.60 -12.09 -21.50
CA ASN A 125 -0.41 -12.52 -20.74
C ASN A 125 0.54 -11.34 -20.56
N GLY A 126 0.45 -10.68 -19.39
CA GLY A 126 1.34 -9.59 -19.04
C GLY A 126 1.04 -8.28 -19.76
N ALA A 127 1.89 -7.28 -19.52
CA ALA A 127 1.68 -5.91 -19.97
C ALA A 127 2.30 -5.68 -21.36
N ARG A 128 1.69 -4.78 -22.14
CA ARG A 128 2.14 -4.43 -23.49
C ARG A 128 3.47 -3.66 -23.40
N LEU A 129 4.55 -4.30 -23.85
CA LEU A 129 5.93 -3.75 -23.77
C LEU A 129 6.07 -2.33 -24.35
N GLN A 130 5.38 -2.03 -25.46
CA GLN A 130 5.46 -0.71 -26.11
C GLN A 130 4.85 0.43 -25.28
N LYS A 131 3.97 0.12 -24.32
CA LYS A 131 3.26 1.09 -23.47
C LYS A 131 3.76 1.06 -22.02
N LEU A 132 4.65 0.12 -21.71
CA LEU A 132 5.14 -0.13 -20.37
C LEU A 132 6.16 0.93 -19.95
N THR A 133 5.91 1.61 -18.83
CA THR A 133 6.91 2.48 -18.21
C THR A 133 7.80 1.70 -17.23
N GLN A 134 8.94 2.26 -16.85
CA GLN A 134 9.79 1.68 -15.79
C GLN A 134 9.01 1.48 -14.48
N ALA A 135 8.16 2.44 -14.12
CA ALA A 135 7.32 2.36 -12.92
C ALA A 135 6.30 1.22 -13.01
N ASP A 136 5.68 1.03 -14.17
CA ASP A 136 4.75 -0.09 -14.41
C ASP A 136 5.50 -1.44 -14.33
N ALA A 137 6.66 -1.56 -15.00
CA ALA A 137 7.48 -2.77 -14.97
C ALA A 137 7.93 -3.14 -13.54
N TYR A 138 8.37 -2.14 -12.77
CA TYR A 138 8.70 -2.32 -11.36
C TYR A 138 7.50 -2.76 -10.53
N GLY A 139 6.33 -2.16 -10.76
CA GLY A 139 5.08 -2.53 -10.11
C GLY A 139 4.66 -3.97 -10.39
N LEU A 140 4.76 -4.43 -11.64
CA LEU A 140 4.48 -5.82 -12.03
C LEU A 140 5.46 -6.79 -11.37
N THR A 141 6.76 -6.49 -11.38
CA THR A 141 7.78 -7.29 -10.69
C THR A 141 7.51 -7.38 -9.18
N LYS A 142 7.11 -6.26 -8.57
CA LYS A 142 6.75 -6.22 -7.15
C LYS A 142 5.47 -6.99 -6.84
N ARG A 143 4.52 -7.06 -7.78
CA ARG A 143 3.28 -7.84 -7.67
C ARG A 143 3.57 -9.35 -7.67
N GLU A 144 4.53 -9.80 -8.49
CA GLU A 144 4.93 -11.22 -8.59
C GLU A 144 5.84 -11.67 -7.47
N LYS A 145 6.71 -10.78 -6.96
CA LYS A 145 7.54 -11.11 -5.81
C LYS A 145 6.64 -11.36 -4.60
N GLU A 146 6.66 -12.60 -4.11
CA GLU A 146 6.25 -12.87 -2.73
C GLU A 146 6.96 -11.86 -1.84
N ARG A 147 6.20 -11.20 -0.94
CA ARG A 147 6.81 -10.35 0.07
C ARG A 147 7.73 -11.24 0.88
N THR A 148 9.03 -11.22 0.58
CA THR A 148 10.03 -11.72 1.53
C THR A 148 9.72 -11.00 2.84
N PRO A 149 9.56 -11.69 3.99
CA PRO A 149 9.26 -11.06 5.26
C PRO A 149 10.41 -10.15 5.71
N GLY A 150 10.62 -9.03 5.02
CA GLY A 150 11.51 -7.95 5.39
C GLY A 150 10.89 -7.25 6.58
N GLY A 151 11.05 -7.84 7.77
CA GLY A 151 10.36 -7.40 8.97
C GLY A 151 10.46 -8.34 10.17
N ASN A 152 10.76 -9.62 9.97
CA ASN A 152 10.78 -10.63 11.03
C ASN A 152 12.21 -11.10 11.38
N SER A 153 13.20 -10.21 11.24
CA SER A 153 14.51 -10.50 11.83
C SER A 153 14.39 -10.38 13.35
N ARG A 154 14.96 -11.35 14.08
CA ARG A 154 15.05 -11.30 15.55
C ARG A 154 15.57 -9.94 16.06
N PHE A 155 16.51 -9.32 15.33
CA PHE A 155 17.02 -8.00 15.66
C PHE A 155 15.97 -6.89 15.53
N THR A 156 15.10 -6.96 14.51
CA THR A 156 14.02 -5.99 14.31
C THR A 156 13.03 -6.03 15.47
N GLU A 157 12.63 -7.23 15.90
CA GLU A 157 11.73 -7.39 17.04
C GLU A 157 12.37 -6.91 18.33
N MET A 158 13.62 -7.31 18.59
CA MET A 158 14.39 -6.86 19.75
C MET A 158 14.55 -5.34 19.79
N HIS A 159 14.88 -4.70 18.67
CA HIS A 159 15.04 -3.25 18.59
C HIS A 159 13.71 -2.48 18.74
N ILE A 160 12.59 -3.07 18.29
CA ILE A 160 11.27 -2.48 18.50
C ILE A 160 10.84 -2.60 19.96
N GLU A 161 11.08 -3.73 20.61
CA GLU A 161 10.77 -3.86 22.05
C GLU A 161 11.66 -2.95 22.89
N ASP A 162 12.96 -2.85 22.60
CA ASP A 162 13.87 -1.87 23.23
C ASP A 162 13.37 -0.43 23.08
N ALA A 163 12.88 -0.06 21.90
CA ALA A 163 12.27 1.25 21.68
C ALA A 163 10.97 1.43 22.49
N LYS A 164 10.13 0.41 22.60
CA LYS A 164 8.87 0.48 23.37
C LYS A 164 9.13 0.62 24.87
N ASP A 165 10.03 -0.19 25.41
CA ASP A 165 10.40 -0.16 26.83
C ASP A 165 10.96 1.22 27.22
N GLU A 166 11.80 1.78 26.35
CA GLU A 166 12.45 3.04 26.62
C GLU A 166 11.51 4.25 26.46
N ILE A 167 10.60 4.23 25.48
CA ILE A 167 9.55 5.25 25.37
C ILE A 167 8.60 5.18 26.56
N GLU A 168 8.23 3.98 27.01
CA GLU A 168 7.42 3.78 28.21
C GLU A 168 8.12 4.36 29.44
N ARG A 169 9.43 4.13 29.58
CA ARG A 169 10.25 4.69 30.67
C ARG A 169 10.25 6.22 30.68
N VAL A 170 10.32 6.87 29.52
CA VAL A 170 10.41 8.33 29.40
C VAL A 170 9.04 9.02 29.46
N THR A 171 8.04 8.46 28.80
CA THR A 171 6.71 9.09 28.61
C THR A 171 5.63 8.53 29.54
N GLY A 172 5.87 7.39 30.18
CA GLY A 172 4.88 6.63 30.95
C GLY A 172 3.85 5.88 30.09
N LYS A 173 3.96 5.93 28.76
CA LYS A 173 3.04 5.26 27.83
C LYS A 173 3.80 4.34 26.87
N ARG A 174 3.45 3.06 26.86
CA ARG A 174 4.02 2.10 25.91
C ARG A 174 3.42 2.27 24.52
N PRO A 175 4.22 2.57 23.48
CA PRO A 175 3.71 2.70 22.12
C PRO A 175 3.47 1.32 21.49
N THR A 176 2.65 1.28 20.43
CA THR A 176 2.55 0.10 19.58
C THR A 176 3.60 0.14 18.48
N LYS A 177 3.90 -1.02 17.88
CA LYS A 177 4.79 -1.13 16.72
C LYS A 177 4.32 -0.23 15.57
N GLU A 178 3.01 -0.15 15.34
CA GLU A 178 2.40 0.68 14.31
C GLU A 178 2.62 2.16 14.59
N THR A 179 2.52 2.61 15.85
CA THR A 179 2.79 3.99 16.24
C THR A 179 4.24 4.37 15.94
N ILE A 180 5.20 3.52 16.30
CA ILE A 180 6.63 3.74 15.98
C ILE A 180 6.83 3.91 14.47
N TRP A 181 6.27 3.01 13.64
CA TRP A 181 6.44 3.11 12.19
C TRP A 181 5.69 4.27 11.55
N LYS A 182 4.51 4.64 12.06
CA LYS A 182 3.75 5.79 11.56
C LYS A 182 4.46 7.11 11.90
N GLY A 183 5.04 7.19 13.10
CA GLY A 183 5.77 8.35 13.59
C GLY A 183 7.00 8.74 12.77
N LEU A 184 7.59 7.80 12.02
CA LEU A 184 8.75 8.10 11.17
C LEU A 184 8.43 8.89 9.90
N LYS A 185 7.16 9.07 9.53
CA LYS A 185 6.78 9.64 8.23
C LYS A 185 6.77 11.17 8.16
N ASP A 186 6.40 11.85 9.24
CA ASP A 186 6.29 13.32 9.34
C ASP A 186 6.34 13.69 10.84
N PRO A 187 7.11 14.71 11.30
CA PRO A 187 7.90 15.71 10.55
C PRO A 187 9.32 15.27 10.15
N ILE A 188 9.64 13.97 10.25
CA ILE A 188 11.00 13.45 10.01
C ILE A 188 11.30 13.35 8.51
N SER A 189 12.43 13.91 8.06
CA SER A 189 12.84 13.83 6.65
C SER A 189 13.08 12.39 6.19
N ASN A 190 12.85 12.11 4.90
CA ASN A 190 13.04 10.78 4.31
C ASN A 190 14.44 10.19 4.54
N LYS A 191 15.49 11.03 4.57
CA LYS A 191 16.87 10.57 4.83
C LYS A 191 17.04 10.05 6.26
N ILE A 192 16.44 10.74 7.23
CA ILE A 192 16.49 10.34 8.65
C ILE A 192 15.61 9.10 8.86
N ASN A 193 14.43 9.05 8.23
CA ASN A 193 13.57 7.85 8.26
C ASN A 193 14.32 6.61 7.72
N ASP A 194 14.98 6.71 6.56
CA ASP A 194 15.78 5.61 6.01
C ASP A 194 16.91 5.17 6.97
N PHE A 195 17.58 6.12 7.62
CA PHE A 195 18.60 5.82 8.62
C PHE A 195 18.02 5.08 9.83
N ILE A 196 16.92 5.57 10.42
CA ILE A 196 16.27 4.93 11.56
C ILE A 196 15.72 3.55 11.19
N TRP A 197 15.14 3.42 9.99
CA TRP A 197 14.71 2.14 9.45
C TRP A 197 15.87 1.15 9.38
N LYS A 198 17.04 1.57 8.85
CA LYS A 198 18.26 0.73 8.83
C LYS A 198 18.75 0.39 10.24
N LEU A 199 18.66 1.32 11.19
CA LEU A 199 19.02 1.06 12.60
C LEU A 199 18.13 -0.02 13.23
N ILE A 200 16.80 0.10 13.06
CA ILE A 200 15.83 -0.89 13.58
C ILE A 200 16.10 -2.26 12.94
N HIS A 201 16.38 -2.31 11.65
CA HIS A 201 16.63 -3.57 10.95
C HIS A 201 18.05 -4.13 11.07
N ASN A 202 18.95 -3.47 11.81
CA ASN A 202 20.38 -3.83 11.89
C ASN A 202 21.05 -3.90 10.50
N ARG A 203 20.80 -2.90 9.66
CA ARG A 203 21.27 -2.80 8.26
C ARG A 203 22.24 -1.63 8.02
N VAL A 204 22.79 -1.06 9.08
CA VAL A 204 23.83 -0.03 8.96
C VAL A 204 25.17 -0.70 8.68
N SER A 205 25.88 -0.20 7.66
CA SER A 205 27.19 -0.70 7.26
C SER A 205 28.28 -0.24 8.22
N CYS A 206 28.40 -0.93 9.36
CA CYS A 206 29.42 -0.69 10.38
C CYS A 206 29.83 -2.00 11.05
N GLY A 207 31.01 -2.03 11.65
CA GLY A 207 31.45 -3.16 12.47
C GLY A 207 31.42 -4.48 11.70
N GLU A 208 30.62 -5.44 12.20
CA GLU A 208 30.51 -6.80 11.66
C GLU A 208 30.18 -6.87 10.17
N TYR A 209 29.55 -5.83 9.62
CA TYR A 209 29.29 -5.73 8.18
C TYR A 209 30.57 -5.96 7.36
N PHE A 210 31.71 -5.44 7.82
CA PHE A 210 33.00 -5.54 7.13
C PHE A 210 33.81 -6.79 7.49
N LYS A 211 33.33 -7.64 8.42
CA LYS A 211 34.09 -8.78 8.97
C LYS A 211 34.58 -9.77 7.92
N ASN A 212 33.75 -10.04 6.92
CA ASN A 212 34.04 -11.04 5.88
C ASN A 212 34.39 -10.40 4.53
N MET A 213 34.72 -9.10 4.53
CA MET A 213 35.10 -8.37 3.33
C MET A 213 36.61 -8.22 3.26
N THR A 214 37.24 -8.94 2.34
CA THR A 214 38.70 -8.93 2.15
C THR A 214 39.21 -7.52 1.86
N GLY A 215 40.15 -7.04 2.68
CA GLY A 215 40.75 -5.71 2.58
C GLY A 215 39.98 -4.59 3.29
N TRP A 216 38.89 -4.92 4.00
CA TRP A 216 38.05 -3.97 4.73
C TRP A 216 37.94 -4.32 6.22
N GLU A 217 38.71 -5.30 6.70
CA GLU A 217 38.62 -5.85 8.05
C GLU A 217 38.88 -4.81 9.13
N GLU A 218 39.74 -3.82 8.86
CA GLU A 218 40.04 -2.72 9.80
C GLU A 218 38.83 -1.79 10.00
N LYS A 219 37.90 -1.70 9.04
CA LYS A 219 36.67 -0.89 9.16
C LYS A 219 35.66 -1.46 10.14
N GLN A 220 35.95 -2.61 10.74
CA GLN A 220 35.17 -3.14 11.85
C GLN A 220 35.36 -2.32 13.14
N PHE A 221 36.42 -1.52 13.21
CA PHE A 221 36.82 -0.80 14.41
C PHE A 221 36.73 0.71 14.20
N CYS A 222 36.27 1.39 15.24
CA CYS A 222 36.29 2.83 15.30
C CYS A 222 37.74 3.31 15.54
N PRO A 223 38.15 4.52 15.08
CA PRO A 223 39.47 5.08 15.38
C PRO A 223 39.83 5.18 16.87
N CYS A 224 38.86 5.05 17.78
CA CYS A 224 39.10 4.98 19.22
C CYS A 224 39.63 3.61 19.70
N GLY A 225 39.58 2.57 18.86
CA GLY A 225 40.02 1.20 19.16
C GLY A 225 38.88 0.23 19.48
N GLU A 226 37.67 0.73 19.73
CA GLU A 226 36.49 -0.10 20.00
C GLU A 226 35.85 -0.64 18.71
N LYS A 227 35.07 -1.72 18.84
CA LYS A 227 34.27 -2.24 17.72
C LYS A 227 33.24 -1.20 17.29
N GLU A 228 33.20 -0.91 16.00
CA GLU A 228 32.29 0.07 15.44
C GLU A 228 30.87 -0.48 15.46
N THR A 229 30.00 0.15 16.26
CA THR A 229 28.58 -0.17 16.33
C THR A 229 27.78 1.12 16.29
N PRO A 230 26.51 1.11 15.85
CA PRO A 230 25.71 2.33 15.85
C PRO A 230 25.58 2.92 17.26
N GLN A 231 25.48 2.07 18.28
CA GLN A 231 25.44 2.51 19.68
C GLN A 231 26.74 3.21 20.10
N HIS A 232 27.89 2.63 19.76
CA HIS A 232 29.18 3.26 20.04
C HIS A 232 29.31 4.61 19.34
N LEU A 233 29.03 4.66 18.03
CA LEU A 233 29.16 5.87 17.23
C LEU A 233 28.21 6.99 17.66
N LEU A 234 26.97 6.65 18.03
CA LEU A 234 25.94 7.64 18.35
C LEU A 234 25.93 8.06 19.82
N LEU A 235 26.42 7.25 20.76
CA LEU A 235 26.26 7.54 22.19
C LEU A 235 27.57 7.60 22.98
N PHE A 236 28.62 6.90 22.56
CA PHE A 236 29.75 6.62 23.48
C PHE A 236 31.14 6.93 22.92
N CYS A 237 31.30 7.17 21.62
CA CYS A 237 32.62 7.33 21.02
C CYS A 237 33.32 8.62 21.48
N GLY A 238 34.35 8.49 22.31
CA GLY A 238 35.14 9.63 22.80
C GLY A 238 36.02 10.33 21.77
N LYS A 239 36.23 9.74 20.58
CA LYS A 239 36.98 10.39 19.47
C LYS A 239 36.09 11.03 18.41
N ALA A 240 34.79 10.73 18.40
CA ALA A 240 33.87 11.20 17.35
C ALA A 240 33.16 12.51 17.71
N GLU A 241 33.64 13.23 18.73
CA GLU A 241 33.05 14.48 19.24
C GLU A 241 31.54 14.37 19.54
N ILE A 242 31.04 13.14 19.78
CA ILE A 242 29.60 12.87 19.91
C ILE A 242 29.04 13.47 21.20
N LYS A 243 29.89 13.61 22.22
CA LYS A 243 29.51 14.23 23.49
C LYS A 243 29.24 15.72 23.29
N GLU A 244 30.07 16.39 22.52
CA GLU A 244 29.93 17.79 22.14
C GLU A 244 28.64 18.00 21.34
N VAL A 245 28.36 17.13 20.36
CA VAL A 245 27.10 17.15 19.61
C VAL A 245 25.88 17.03 20.55
N TRP A 246 25.89 16.08 21.48
CA TRP A 246 24.75 15.95 22.41
C TRP A 246 24.62 17.11 23.40
N ASN A 247 25.73 17.71 23.83
CA ASN A 247 25.70 18.93 24.64
C ASN A 247 25.07 20.09 23.86
N GLU A 248 25.40 20.26 22.58
CA GLU A 248 24.77 21.27 21.72
C GLU A 248 23.26 21.01 21.56
N VAL A 249 22.87 19.76 21.35
CA VAL A 249 21.45 19.38 21.26
C VAL A 249 20.71 19.65 22.57
N GLU A 250 21.31 19.34 23.73
CA GLU A 250 20.75 19.65 25.06
C GLU A 250 20.56 21.16 25.25
N LEU A 251 21.55 21.97 24.85
CA LEU A 251 21.45 23.43 24.89
C LEU A 251 20.31 23.95 24.02
N ILE A 252 20.18 23.43 22.80
CA ILE A 252 19.07 23.81 21.90
C ILE A 252 17.73 23.36 22.49
N TRP A 253 17.65 22.15 23.05
CA TRP A 253 16.44 21.59 23.64
C TRP A 253 15.92 22.44 24.80
N THR A 254 16.81 22.85 25.71
CA THR A 254 16.49 23.67 26.87
C THR A 254 16.09 25.10 26.50
N GLN A 255 16.54 25.60 25.33
CA GLN A 255 16.13 26.90 24.79
C GLN A 255 14.75 26.85 24.12
N ILE A 256 14.43 25.77 23.41
CA ILE A 256 13.19 25.65 22.63
C ILE A 256 12.03 25.11 23.48
N THR A 257 12.32 24.23 24.44
CA THR A 257 11.31 23.50 25.20
C THR A 257 11.42 23.80 26.70
N LYS A 258 10.30 23.66 27.42
CA LYS A 258 10.28 23.69 28.89
C LYS A 258 10.46 22.29 29.52
N GLU A 259 10.65 21.29 28.68
CA GLU A 259 10.71 19.89 29.09
C GLU A 259 12.12 19.52 29.54
N LYS A 260 12.21 18.60 30.51
CA LYS A 260 13.50 18.12 31.00
C LYS A 260 14.22 17.35 29.89
N TRP A 261 15.49 17.72 29.66
CA TRP A 261 16.36 16.94 28.78
C TRP A 261 16.57 15.53 29.33
N ASN A 262 16.40 14.54 28.45
CA ASN A 262 16.70 13.15 28.74
C ASN A 262 17.81 12.70 27.81
N ASN A 263 18.88 12.13 28.38
CA ASN A 263 19.98 11.62 27.58
C ASN A 263 19.47 10.57 26.59
N PRO A 264 19.87 10.66 25.32
CA PRO A 264 19.40 9.77 24.28
C PRO A 264 19.92 8.36 24.51
N THR A 265 19.08 7.39 24.21
CA THR A 265 19.44 5.98 24.18
C THR A 265 19.11 5.41 22.81
N MET A 266 19.61 4.22 22.50
CA MET A 266 19.30 3.57 21.23
C MET A 266 17.80 3.33 21.06
N GLY A 267 17.09 2.97 22.14
CA GLY A 267 15.64 2.82 22.15
C GLY A 267 14.91 4.11 21.78
N ILE A 268 15.28 5.25 22.39
CA ILE A 268 14.72 6.57 22.04
C ILE A 268 15.01 6.93 20.59
N ILE A 269 16.25 6.75 20.11
CA ILE A 269 16.62 7.09 18.72
C ILE A 269 15.80 6.25 17.72
N ARG A 270 15.63 4.94 17.99
CA ARG A 270 14.82 4.03 17.16
C ARG A 270 13.34 4.39 17.20
N GLY A 271 12.86 4.87 18.33
CA GLY A 271 11.46 5.16 18.59
C GLY A 271 11.06 6.64 18.49
N ILE A 272 11.95 7.52 18.04
CA ILE A 272 11.80 8.98 18.17
C ILE A 272 10.50 9.54 17.60
N GLY A 273 9.92 8.92 16.58
CA GLY A 273 8.64 9.35 15.99
C GLY A 273 7.40 9.04 16.85
N ALA A 274 7.53 8.28 17.93
CA ALA A 274 6.44 7.90 18.82
C ALA A 274 6.48 8.58 20.21
N ILE A 275 7.39 9.54 20.38
CA ILE A 275 7.53 10.41 21.55
C ILE A 275 6.86 11.74 21.22
#